data_AF-A0A1X0QXC5-F1
#
_entry.id   AF-A0A1X0QXC5-F1
#
_cell.length_a   1.000
_cell.length_b   1.000
_cell.length_c   1.000
_cell.angle_alpha   90.00
_cell.angle_beta   90.00
_cell.angle_gamma   90.00
#
_symmetry.space_group_name_H-M   'P 1'
#
loop_
_entity.id
_entity.type
_entity.pdbx_description
1 polymer ?
#
loop_
_entity_poly.entity_id
_entity_poly.type
_entity_poly.pdbx_seq_one_letter_code
_entity_poly.pdbx_strand_id
1 'polypeptide(L)'
;MFEGKAILCFHATGILQGHCINPDNQTSPYSLAGQHLPDYTDPEHNDCMEPDEFYKVIIHSHDNNEDIELLLRRQKDNDASGLTTHENDLECNNGYTLSFETEQFFAGSQAKRLMTTYFSSNGDQDVVICIGSIVLNQQNMN
;
A
#
# COMPACT_ATOMS: atom_id res chain seq x y z
N MET A 1 15.37 7.19 -1.38
CA MET A 1 14.75 6.40 -2.44
C MET A 1 14.94 4.93 -2.10
N PHE A 2 13.84 4.19 -2.01
CA PHE A 2 13.82 2.74 -1.93
C PHE A 2 13.11 2.20 -3.17
N GLU A 3 13.66 1.15 -3.76
CA GLU A 3 13.08 0.40 -4.86
C GLU A 3 13.26 -1.08 -4.56
N GLY A 4 12.19 -1.85 -4.70
CA GLY A 4 12.22 -3.27 -4.38
C GLY A 4 10.90 -3.97 -4.69
N LYS A 5 10.63 -5.05 -3.96
CA LYS A 5 9.35 -5.75 -4.03
C LYS A 5 8.54 -5.49 -2.77
N ALA A 6 7.23 -5.74 -2.83
CA ALA A 6 6.39 -5.81 -1.64
C ALA A 6 5.38 -6.94 -1.75
N ILE A 7 4.98 -7.45 -0.59
CA ILE A 7 3.80 -8.30 -0.43
C ILE A 7 2.80 -7.48 0.36
N LEU A 8 1.64 -7.20 -0.23
CA LEU A 8 0.54 -6.47 0.37
C LEU A 8 -0.66 -7.39 0.59
N CYS A 9 -1.29 -7.27 1.75
CA CYS A 9 -2.47 -7.99 2.18
C CYS A 9 -3.61 -6.99 2.42
N PHE A 10 -4.64 -7.07 1.59
CA PHE A 10 -5.86 -6.27 1.71
C PHE A 10 -6.94 -7.13 2.35
N HIS A 11 -7.45 -6.70 3.49
CA HIS A 11 -8.55 -7.35 4.19
C HIS A 11 -9.88 -6.77 3.70
N ALA A 12 -10.92 -7.62 3.65
CA ALA A 12 -12.29 -7.17 3.37
C ALA A 12 -12.82 -6.12 4.37
N THR A 13 -12.20 -6.00 5.55
CA THR A 13 -12.51 -4.96 6.55
C THR A 13 -11.91 -3.59 6.21
N GLY A 14 -11.17 -3.47 5.10
CA GLY A 14 -10.45 -2.27 4.71
C GLY A 14 -9.06 -2.14 5.35
N ILE A 15 -8.61 -3.10 6.15
CA ILE A 15 -7.25 -3.10 6.69
C ILE A 15 -6.25 -3.49 5.59
N LEU A 16 -5.14 -2.77 5.52
CA LEU A 16 -3.98 -3.09 4.69
C LEU A 16 -2.80 -3.46 5.60
N GLN A 17 -2.09 -4.52 5.25
CA GLN A 17 -0.80 -4.86 5.83
C GLN A 17 0.19 -5.16 4.73
N GLY A 18 1.47 -4.88 4.94
CA GLY A 18 2.48 -5.20 3.95
C GLY A 18 3.89 -5.20 4.51
N HIS A 19 4.80 -5.74 3.73
CA HIS A 19 6.23 -5.59 3.97
C HIS A 19 6.96 -5.47 2.63
N CYS A 20 7.94 -4.57 2.62
CA CYS A 20 8.86 -4.41 1.50
C CYS A 20 9.95 -5.46 1.60
N ILE A 21 10.45 -5.92 0.46
CA ILE A 21 11.55 -6.89 0.35
C ILE A 21 12.63 -6.20 -0.48
N ASN A 22 13.80 -6.04 0.13
CA ASN A 22 14.97 -5.60 -0.58
C ASN A 22 15.52 -6.77 -1.45
N PRO A 23 15.58 -6.63 -2.78
CA PRO A 23 16.00 -7.70 -3.67
C PRO A 23 17.47 -8.10 -3.48
N ASP A 24 18.33 -7.20 -3.00
CA ASP A 24 19.78 -7.42 -2.92
C ASP A 24 20.17 -8.34 -1.75
N ASN A 25 19.47 -8.22 -0.62
CA ASN A 25 19.81 -8.91 0.63
C ASN A 25 18.63 -9.68 1.25
N GLN A 26 17.46 -9.68 0.60
CA GLN A 26 16.23 -10.34 1.05
C GLN A 26 15.77 -9.91 2.45
N THR A 27 16.19 -8.74 2.92
CA THR A 27 15.68 -8.16 4.17
C THR A 27 14.35 -7.47 3.94
N SER A 28 13.61 -7.27 5.03
CA SER A 28 12.39 -6.47 5.03
C SER A 28 12.66 -5.12 5.69
N PRO A 29 13.14 -4.10 4.95
CA PRO A 29 13.53 -2.81 5.53
C PRO A 29 12.33 -1.94 5.94
N TYR A 30 11.15 -2.19 5.37
CA TYR A 30 9.93 -1.45 5.68
C TYR A 30 8.74 -2.38 5.90
N SER A 31 7.90 -2.05 6.89
CA SER A 31 6.57 -2.61 7.02
C SER A 31 5.51 -1.55 6.71
N LEU A 32 4.35 -2.01 6.22
CA LEU A 32 3.23 -1.16 5.87
C LEU A 32 2.01 -1.58 6.70
N ALA A 33 1.31 -0.61 7.25
CA ALA A 33 0.01 -0.79 7.88
C ALA A 33 -0.92 0.31 7.39
N GLY A 34 -2.12 -0.02 6.96
CA GLY A 34 -3.03 0.97 6.42
C GLY A 34 -4.51 0.65 6.62
N GLN A 35 -5.33 1.62 6.27
CA GLN A 35 -6.78 1.60 6.43
C GLN A 35 -7.42 2.26 5.20
N HIS A 36 -8.39 1.58 4.59
CA HIS A 36 -9.27 2.12 3.58
C HIS A 36 -10.15 3.23 4.18
N LEU A 37 -10.34 4.31 3.42
CA LEU A 37 -11.10 5.49 3.79
C LEU A 37 -12.37 5.60 2.92
N PRO A 38 -13.44 4.84 3.21
CA PRO A 38 -14.62 4.74 2.34
C PRO A 38 -15.39 6.06 2.20
N ASP A 39 -15.30 6.94 3.19
CA ASP A 39 -15.99 8.24 3.22
C ASP A 39 -15.08 9.39 2.78
N TYR A 40 -13.82 9.12 2.43
CA TYR A 40 -12.93 10.16 1.94
C TYR A 40 -13.25 10.47 0.49
N THR A 41 -13.62 11.72 0.25
CA THR A 41 -13.75 12.28 -1.10
C THR A 41 -12.67 13.35 -1.21
N ASP A 42 -11.88 13.35 -2.28
CA ASP A 42 -10.91 14.42 -2.55
C ASP A 42 -11.69 15.73 -2.65
N PRO A 43 -11.56 16.65 -1.67
CA PRO A 43 -12.35 17.87 -1.65
C PRO A 43 -11.90 18.87 -2.73
N GLU A 44 -10.70 18.69 -3.28
CA GLU A 44 -10.12 19.54 -4.32
C GLU A 44 -10.40 18.99 -5.73
N HIS A 45 -10.57 17.67 -5.85
CA HIS A 45 -10.86 16.97 -7.11
C HIS A 45 -12.23 16.29 -7.03
N ASN A 46 -13.26 17.13 -7.10
CA ASN A 46 -14.65 16.71 -7.34
C ASN A 46 -14.88 16.55 -8.85
N ASP A 47 -13.96 15.89 -9.53
CA ASP A 47 -13.97 15.70 -10.97
C ASP A 47 -14.68 14.40 -11.34
N CYS A 48 -15.42 14.42 -12.44
CA CYS A 48 -16.28 13.32 -12.89
C CYS A 48 -15.49 12.11 -13.45
N MET A 49 -14.30 11.82 -12.91
CA MET A 49 -13.44 10.69 -13.26
C MET A 49 -13.84 9.44 -12.46
N GLU A 50 -13.37 8.27 -12.87
CA GLU A 50 -13.61 7.03 -12.11
C GLU A 50 -13.10 7.22 -10.67
N PRO A 51 -13.91 6.89 -9.64
CA PRO A 51 -13.51 7.18 -8.28
C PRO A 51 -12.31 6.32 -7.90
N ASP A 52 -11.30 6.89 -7.25
CA ASP A 52 -10.28 6.09 -6.57
C ASP A 52 -10.80 5.63 -5.20
N GLU A 53 -10.28 4.51 -4.72
CA GLU A 53 -10.31 4.13 -3.30
C GLU A 53 -9.10 4.72 -2.59
N PHE A 54 -9.34 5.37 -1.45
CA PHE A 54 -8.31 6.06 -0.69
C PHE A 54 -7.84 5.22 0.50
N TYR A 55 -6.54 5.14 0.69
CA TYR A 55 -5.91 4.44 1.80
C TYR A 55 -5.01 5.39 2.57
N LYS A 56 -5.16 5.39 3.89
CA LYS A 56 -4.17 5.96 4.80
C LYS A 56 -3.18 4.87 5.16
N VAL A 57 -1.90 5.04 4.82
CA VAL A 57 -0.86 4.02 5.01
C VAL A 57 0.30 4.60 5.81
N ILE A 58 0.68 3.89 6.86
CA ILE A 58 1.88 4.13 7.64
C ILE A 58 2.96 3.16 7.16
N ILE A 59 4.09 3.71 6.73
CA ILE A 59 5.30 2.97 6.39
C ILE A 59 6.27 3.12 7.55
N HIS A 60 6.64 2.01 8.17
CA HIS A 60 7.60 2.00 9.26
C HIS A 60 8.97 1.53 8.74
N SER A 61 10.01 2.34 8.95
CA SER A 61 11.40 1.99 8.65
C SER A 61 12.02 1.22 9.81
N HIS A 62 12.46 -0.02 9.57
CA HIS A 62 13.11 -0.84 10.60
C HIS A 62 14.55 -0.42 10.90
N ASP A 63 15.20 0.27 9.97
CA ASP A 63 16.59 0.73 10.14
C ASP A 63 16.67 1.97 11.04
N ASN A 64 15.77 2.93 10.82
CA ASN A 64 15.77 4.21 11.52
C ASN A 64 14.70 4.32 12.61
N ASN A 65 13.76 3.37 12.66
CA ASN A 65 12.61 3.37 13.58
C ASN A 65 11.76 4.65 13.45
N GLU A 66 11.42 4.98 12.20
CA GLU A 66 10.63 6.16 11.82
C GLU A 66 9.37 5.74 11.06
N ASP A 67 8.30 6.51 11.25
CA ASP A 67 7.01 6.30 10.58
C ASP A 67 6.77 7.41 9.54
N ILE A 68 6.37 7.00 8.34
CA ILE A 68 5.95 7.88 7.24
C ILE A 68 4.48 7.61 6.97
N GLU A 69 3.64 8.62 7.12
CA GLU A 69 2.21 8.54 6.85
C GLU A 69 1.91 9.07 5.44
N LEU A 70 1.23 8.28 4.62
CA LEU A 70 0.85 8.61 3.25
C LEU A 70 -0.64 8.40 3.02
N LEU A 71 -1.24 9.32 2.28
CA LEU A 71 -2.48 9.12 1.54
C LEU A 71 -2.12 8.51 0.18
N LEU A 72 -2.69 7.34 -0.10
CA LEU A 72 -2.51 6.58 -1.33
C LEU A 72 -3.85 6.30 -1.98
N ARG A 73 -3.81 6.16 -3.30
CA ARG A 73 -4.97 5.87 -4.14
C ARG A 73 -4.83 4.49 -4.76
N ARG A 74 -5.97 3.83 -4.92
CA ARG A 74 -6.14 2.55 -5.58
C ARG A 74 -7.29 2.70 -6.56
N GLN A 75 -7.19 2.11 -7.76
CA GLN A 75 -8.29 2.16 -8.70
C GLN A 75 -9.49 1.40 -8.12
N LYS A 76 -10.65 2.04 -8.07
CA LYS A 76 -11.87 1.40 -7.56
C LYS A 76 -12.30 0.23 -8.43
N ASP A 77 -12.91 -0.77 -7.77
CA ASP A 77 -13.41 -1.99 -8.39
C ASP A 77 -12.32 -2.83 -9.09
N ASN A 78 -11.03 -2.54 -8.83
CA ASN A 78 -9.89 -3.28 -9.36
C ASN A 78 -9.00 -3.80 -8.23
N ASP A 79 -9.34 -4.99 -7.71
CA ASP A 79 -8.57 -5.60 -6.63
C ASP A 79 -7.12 -5.98 -7.02
N ALA A 80 -6.81 -6.03 -8.32
CA ALA A 80 -5.43 -6.25 -8.76
C ALA A 80 -4.66 -4.94 -8.90
N SER A 81 -5.28 -3.76 -8.78
CA SER A 81 -4.57 -2.50 -8.95
C SER A 81 -3.57 -2.27 -7.84
N GLY A 82 -2.54 -1.50 -8.19
CA GLY A 82 -1.52 -1.03 -7.28
C GLY A 82 -1.99 0.02 -6.28
N LEU A 83 -1.03 0.60 -5.55
CA LEU A 83 -1.23 1.77 -4.69
C LEU A 83 -0.31 2.89 -5.16
N THR A 84 -0.82 4.09 -5.33
CA THR A 84 -0.03 5.21 -5.84
C THR A 84 -0.32 6.51 -5.10
N THR A 85 0.70 7.34 -4.95
CA THR A 85 0.53 8.75 -4.60
C THR A 85 0.14 9.53 -5.85
N HIS A 86 -0.92 10.33 -5.77
CA HIS A 86 -1.25 11.27 -6.84
C HIS A 86 -0.34 12.50 -6.77
N GLU A 87 -0.10 13.16 -7.91
CA GLU A 87 0.79 14.34 -7.98
C GLU A 87 0.35 15.49 -7.06
N ASN A 88 -0.96 15.63 -6.85
CA ASN A 88 -1.53 16.65 -5.95
C ASN A 88 -1.50 16.25 -4.47
N ASP A 89 -1.19 15.00 -4.15
CA ASP A 89 -1.12 14.51 -2.76
C ASP A 89 0.28 14.74 -2.15
N LEU A 90 1.21 15.39 -2.87
CA LEU A 90 2.58 15.62 -2.40
C LEU A 90 2.63 16.44 -1.11
N GLU A 91 1.83 17.49 -0.99
CA GLU A 91 1.84 18.35 0.21
C GLU A 91 1.33 17.58 1.43
N CYS A 92 0.20 16.87 1.31
CA CYS A 92 -0.33 16.08 2.42
C CYS A 92 0.57 14.88 2.78
N ASN A 93 1.34 14.38 1.81
CA ASN A 93 2.33 13.33 2.01
C ASN A 93 3.72 13.87 2.40
N ASN A 94 3.86 15.15 2.73
CA ASN A 94 5.14 15.76 3.14
C ASN A 94 6.28 15.55 2.13
N GLY A 95 5.95 15.61 0.84
CA GLY A 95 6.88 15.40 -0.28
C GLY A 95 7.22 13.93 -0.55
N TYR A 96 6.63 12.97 0.17
CA TYR A 96 6.82 11.56 -0.13
C TYR A 96 5.88 11.08 -1.23
N THR A 97 6.39 10.19 -2.06
CA THR A 97 5.60 9.46 -3.07
C THR A 97 5.83 7.97 -2.92
N LEU A 98 4.78 7.19 -3.07
CA LEU A 98 4.86 5.75 -3.19
C LEU A 98 4.16 5.30 -4.48
N SER A 99 4.77 4.34 -5.17
CA SER A 99 4.12 3.58 -6.24
C SER A 99 4.34 2.09 -6.01
N PHE A 100 3.26 1.35 -5.91
CA PHE A 100 3.24 -0.11 -5.89
C PHE A 100 2.48 -0.58 -7.13
N GLU A 101 3.06 -1.52 -7.88
CA GLU A 101 2.43 -2.15 -9.03
C GLU A 101 2.33 -3.66 -8.79
N THR A 102 1.11 -4.19 -8.88
CA THR A 102 0.85 -5.62 -8.70
C THR A 102 1.34 -6.42 -9.90
N GLU A 103 2.18 -7.42 -9.64
CA GLU A 103 2.65 -8.39 -10.64
C GLU A 103 1.97 -9.74 -10.48
N GLN A 104 1.60 -10.09 -9.25
CA GLN A 104 0.88 -11.31 -8.91
C GLN A 104 -0.26 -10.98 -7.95
N PHE A 105 -1.44 -11.51 -8.26
CA PHE A 105 -2.67 -11.31 -7.50
C PHE A 105 -3.21 -12.67 -7.06
N PHE A 106 -3.52 -12.80 -5.77
CA PHE A 106 -4.09 -14.00 -5.19
C PHE A 106 -5.36 -13.65 -4.42
N ALA A 107 -6.38 -14.50 -4.57
CA ALA A 107 -7.64 -14.43 -3.83
C ALA A 107 -8.02 -15.80 -3.25
N GLY A 108 -9.02 -15.82 -2.37
CA GLY A 108 -9.59 -17.05 -1.81
C GLY A 108 -8.56 -17.89 -1.04
N SER A 109 -8.56 -19.21 -1.26
CA SER A 109 -7.73 -20.15 -0.47
C SER A 109 -6.23 -19.92 -0.64
N GLN A 110 -5.78 -19.48 -1.82
CA GLN A 110 -4.37 -19.16 -2.06
C GLN A 110 -3.95 -17.91 -1.28
N ALA A 111 -4.76 -16.86 -1.31
CA ALA A 111 -4.53 -15.65 -0.54
C ALA A 111 -4.49 -15.94 0.97
N LYS A 112 -5.45 -16.72 1.48
CA LYS A 112 -5.47 -17.15 2.88
C LYS A 112 -4.20 -17.92 3.27
N ARG A 113 -3.72 -18.83 2.41
CA ARG A 113 -2.46 -19.56 2.66
C ARG A 113 -1.27 -18.59 2.73
N LEU A 114 -1.15 -17.67 1.79
CA LEU A 114 -0.05 -16.68 1.78
C LEU A 114 -0.15 -15.74 2.98
N MET A 115 -1.36 -15.30 3.34
CA MET A 115 -1.62 -14.49 4.53
C MET A 115 -1.06 -15.18 5.78
N THR A 116 -1.43 -16.45 6.03
CA THR A 116 -0.90 -17.21 7.18
C THR A 116 0.61 -17.45 7.15
N THR A 117 1.21 -17.38 5.97
CA THR A 117 2.66 -17.57 5.78
C THR A 117 3.44 -16.30 6.13
N TYR A 118 2.92 -15.15 5.73
CA TYR A 118 3.66 -13.88 5.76
C TYR A 118 3.15 -12.87 6.79
N PHE A 119 1.94 -13.07 7.34
CA PHE A 119 1.30 -12.15 8.25
C PHE A 119 0.79 -12.89 9.49
N SER A 120 0.96 -12.25 10.65
CA SER A 120 0.46 -12.76 11.93
C SER A 120 -1.04 -12.51 12.03
N SER A 121 -1.86 -13.43 11.52
CA SER A 121 -3.33 -13.33 11.59
C SER A 121 -3.99 -14.56 12.19
N ASN A 122 -4.96 -14.30 13.07
CA ASN A 122 -5.89 -15.27 13.63
C ASN A 122 -7.29 -14.94 13.09
N GLY A 123 -7.65 -15.42 11.89
CA GLY A 123 -9.01 -15.20 11.42
C GLY A 123 -9.33 -15.76 10.04
N ASP A 124 -10.60 -16.09 9.86
CA ASP A 124 -11.18 -16.63 8.62
C ASP A 124 -11.55 -15.51 7.60
N GLN A 125 -10.95 -14.33 7.76
CA GLN A 125 -11.28 -13.14 6.97
C GLN A 125 -10.91 -13.36 5.50
N ASP A 126 -11.76 -12.84 4.62
CA ASP A 126 -11.45 -12.79 3.21
C ASP A 126 -10.40 -11.70 2.96
N VAL A 127 -9.36 -12.11 2.23
CA VAL A 127 -8.20 -11.29 1.93
C VAL A 127 -7.80 -11.45 0.48
N VAL A 128 -7.17 -10.42 -0.03
CA VAL A 128 -6.44 -10.41 -1.29
C VAL A 128 -4.97 -10.20 -0.98
N ILE A 129 -4.10 -10.96 -1.65
CA ILE A 129 -2.65 -10.75 -1.59
C ILE A 129 -2.17 -10.26 -2.96
N CYS A 130 -1.49 -9.12 -2.96
CA CYS A 130 -0.80 -8.58 -4.12
C CYS A 130 0.72 -8.63 -3.88
N ILE A 131 1.47 -9.13 -4.85
CA ILE A 131 2.94 -9.12 -4.84
C ILE A 131 3.39 -8.35 -6.06
N GLY A 132 4.35 -7.45 -5.89
CA GLY A 132 4.88 -6.72 -7.03
C GLY A 132 5.94 -5.69 -6.67
N SER A 133 6.21 -4.78 -7.60
CA SER A 133 7.26 -3.77 -7.47
C SER A 133 6.78 -2.60 -6.62
N ILE A 134 7.66 -2.07 -5.78
CA ILE A 134 7.38 -0.90 -4.95
C ILE A 134 8.52 0.10 -5.02
N VAL A 135 8.17 1.37 -5.09
CA VAL A 135 9.10 2.50 -5.06
C VAL A 135 8.62 3.50 -4.01
N LEU A 136 9.49 3.87 -3.08
CA LEU A 136 9.26 4.91 -2.08
C LEU A 136 10.31 6.02 -2.27
N ASN A 137 9.83 7.23 -2.53
CA ASN A 137 10.66 8.39 -2.81
C ASN A 137 10.28 9.56 -1.91
N GLN A 138 11.25 10.46 -1.71
CA GLN A 138 11.04 11.75 -1.09
C GLN A 138 11.49 12.81 -2.10
N GLN A 139 10.59 13.68 -2.47
CA GLN A 139 10.83 14.83 -3.33
C GLN A 139 11.09 16.06 -2.46
N ASN A 140 12.03 16.91 -2.88
CA ASN A 140 12.24 18.20 -2.23
C ASN A 140 11.09 19.14 -2.64
N MET A 141 10.28 19.57 -1.67
CA MET A 141 9.31 20.64 -1.88
C MET A 141 10.07 21.97 -1.86
N ASN A 142 10.34 22.54 -3.05
CA ASN A 142 10.97 23.85 -3.22
C ASN A 142 9.94 24.97 -3.28
#